data_AF-A0A0D6QPD2-F1
#
_entry.id   AF-A0A0D6QPD2-F1
#
_cell.length_a   1.000
_cell.length_b   1.000
_cell.length_c   1.000
_cell.angle_alpha   90.00
_cell.angle_beta   90.00
_cell.angle_gamma   90.00
#
_symmetry.space_group_name_H-M   'P 1'
#
loop_
_entity.id
_entity.type
_entity.pdbx_description
1 polymer ?
#
loop_
_entity_poly.entity_id
_entity_poly.type
_entity_poly.pdbx_seq_one_letter_code
_entity_poly.pdbx_strand_id
1 'polypeptide(L)'
;MVVRLDKGKAPDAETLVDAAHLAVHFSDARGAPQADVAYTRARFVKKPKGSAPGAVTYSQEKVMLLRSEAGRVERLLAEEEGGQGG
;
A
#
# COMPACT_ATOMS: atom_id res chain seq x y z
N MET A 1 -0.39 4.02 -0.51
CA MET A 1 0.16 3.46 0.74
C MET A 1 1.68 3.45 0.69
N VAL A 2 2.38 3.70 1.80
CA VAL A 2 3.86 3.62 1.87
C VAL A 2 4.26 2.76 3.05
N VAL A 3 5.03 1.70 2.81
CA VAL A 3 5.59 0.83 3.86
C VAL A 3 6.99 1.32 4.23
N ARG A 4 7.21 1.61 5.50
CA ARG A 4 8.52 2.03 6.03
C ARG A 4 9.33 0.80 6.41
N LEU A 5 10.58 0.76 5.98
CA LEU A 5 11.49 -0.38 6.20
C LEU A 5 12.87 0.15 6.60
N ASP A 6 13.61 -0.65 7.37
CA ASP A 6 15.03 -0.40 7.59
C ASP A 6 15.80 -0.40 6.27
N LYS A 7 16.89 0.36 6.23
CA LYS A 7 17.76 0.46 5.06
C LYS A 7 18.22 -0.93 4.61
N GLY A 8 17.88 -1.29 3.38
CA GLY A 8 18.31 -2.55 2.75
C GLY A 8 17.39 -3.75 3.01
N LYS A 9 16.37 -3.61 3.85
CA LYS A 9 15.40 -4.68 4.09
C LYS A 9 14.27 -4.68 3.05
N ALA A 10 13.72 -5.87 2.82
CA ALA A 10 12.45 -6.06 2.13
C ALA A 10 11.35 -6.24 3.17
N PRO A 11 10.09 -5.86 2.87
CA PRO A 11 8.98 -6.25 3.72
C PRO A 11 8.85 -7.77 3.67
N ASP A 12 8.47 -8.39 4.78
CA ASP A 12 7.96 -9.75 4.75
C ASP A 12 6.62 -9.79 3.98
N ALA A 13 6.17 -11.00 3.66
CA ALA A 13 4.98 -11.20 2.86
C ALA A 13 3.71 -10.68 3.54
N GLU A 14 3.58 -10.83 4.86
CA GLU A 14 2.41 -10.40 5.61
C GLU A 14 2.30 -8.87 5.62
N THR A 15 3.41 -8.18 5.95
CA THR A 15 3.47 -6.71 5.88
C THR A 15 3.09 -6.17 4.50
N LEU A 16 3.54 -6.84 3.43
CA LEU A 16 3.21 -6.43 2.06
C LEU A 16 1.72 -6.63 1.76
N VAL A 17 1.13 -7.75 2.19
CA VAL A 17 -0.29 -8.07 2.00
C VAL A 17 -1.18 -7.13 2.81
N ASP A 18 -0.81 -6.81 4.05
CA ASP A 18 -1.55 -5.88 4.91
C ASP A 18 -1.55 -4.46 4.31
N ALA A 19 -0.39 -3.99 3.85
CA ALA A 19 -0.28 -2.72 3.16
C ALA A 19 -1.08 -2.68 1.85
N ALA A 20 -1.14 -3.81 1.12
CA ALA A 20 -1.94 -3.93 -0.09
C ALA A 20 -3.45 -3.86 0.21
N HIS A 21 -3.91 -4.52 1.27
CA HIS A 21 -5.29 -4.45 1.74
C HIS A 21 -5.71 -3.02 2.10
N LEU A 22 -4.87 -2.30 2.83
CA LEU A 22 -5.11 -0.90 3.15
C LEU A 22 -5.09 -0.02 1.88
N ALA A 23 -4.17 -0.28 0.94
CA ALA A 23 -4.13 0.46 -0.32
C ALA A 23 -5.42 0.27 -1.13
N VAL A 24 -5.95 -0.95 -1.21
CA VAL A 24 -7.23 -1.23 -1.88
C VAL A 24 -8.39 -0.57 -1.14
N HIS A 25 -8.39 -0.62 0.20
CA HIS A 25 -9.45 -0.01 1.00
C HIS A 25 -9.61 1.50 0.77
N PHE A 26 -8.50 2.24 0.61
CA PHE A 26 -8.50 3.67 0.33
C PHE A 26 -8.47 4.02 -1.17
N SER A 27 -8.82 3.06 -2.03
CA SER A 27 -8.88 3.25 -3.49
C SER A 27 -10.31 3.11 -4.02
N ASP A 28 -10.51 3.41 -5.31
CA ASP A 28 -11.78 3.17 -6.00
C ASP A 28 -12.12 1.67 -6.12
N ALA A 29 -11.14 0.77 -5.93
CA ALA A 29 -11.36 -0.68 -5.94
C ALA A 29 -11.89 -1.23 -4.60
N ARG A 30 -12.22 -0.36 -3.63
CA ARG A 30 -12.76 -0.76 -2.34
C ARG A 30 -14.01 -1.63 -2.53
N GLY A 31 -14.03 -2.79 -1.87
CA GLY A 31 -15.16 -3.72 -1.92
C GLY A 31 -15.15 -4.67 -3.14
N ALA A 32 -14.22 -4.51 -4.08
CA ALA A 32 -14.01 -5.51 -5.13
C ALA A 32 -13.60 -6.85 -4.49
N PRO A 33 -13.99 -8.02 -5.05
CA PRO A 33 -13.58 -9.33 -4.53
C PRO A 33 -12.08 -9.59 -4.76
N GLN A 34 -11.49 -8.92 -5.75
CA GLN A 34 -10.08 -9.03 -6.10
C GLN A 34 -9.62 -7.72 -6.74
N ALA A 35 -8.36 -7.35 -6.54
CA ALA A 35 -7.75 -6.17 -7.14
C ALA A 35 -6.27 -6.41 -7.46
N ASP A 36 -5.78 -5.80 -8.54
CA ASP A 36 -4.35 -5.74 -8.84
C ASP A 36 -3.71 -4.60 -8.05
N VAL A 37 -2.65 -4.92 -7.32
CA VAL A 37 -1.89 -3.96 -6.52
C VAL A 37 -0.47 -3.88 -7.04
N ALA A 38 -0.12 -2.73 -7.61
CA ALA A 38 1.25 -2.43 -8.01
C ALA A 38 2.07 -1.94 -6.81
N TYR A 39 3.27 -2.49 -6.64
CA TYR A 39 4.22 -2.03 -5.63
C TYR A 39 5.63 -1.89 -6.21
N THR A 40 6.36 -0.90 -5.72
CA THR A 40 7.75 -0.64 -6.12
C THR A 40 8.51 0.01 -4.96
N ARG A 41 9.84 0.11 -5.08
CA ARG A 41 10.65 0.86 -4.13
C ARG A 41 10.44 2.36 -4.34
N ALA A 42 10.37 3.14 -3.25
CA ALA A 42 10.12 4.58 -3.31
C ALA A 42 11.08 5.35 -4.25
N ARG A 43 12.34 4.93 -4.37
CA ARG A 43 13.33 5.52 -5.30
C ARG A 43 12.95 5.41 -6.79
N PHE A 44 12.03 4.51 -7.13
CA PHE A 44 11.50 4.34 -8.48
C PHE A 44 10.21 5.12 -8.72
N VAL A 45 9.70 5.80 -7.69
CA VAL A 45 8.55 6.72 -7.78
C VAL A 45 9.08 8.13 -8.01
N LYS A 46 8.51 8.86 -8.97
CA LYS A 46 8.89 10.22 -9.32
C LYS A 46 7.67 11.11 -9.49
N LYS A 47 7.76 12.36 -9.04
CA LYS A 47 6.78 13.39 -9.37
C LYS A 47 7.22 14.11 -10.65
N PRO A 48 6.44 14.04 -11.75
CA PRO A 48 6.74 14.80 -12.96
C PRO A 48 6.75 16.31 -12.68
N LYS A 49 7.66 17.04 -13.32
CA LYS A 49 7.72 18.50 -13.16
C LYS A 49 6.41 19.12 -13.68
N GLY A 50 5.79 19.96 -12.87
CA GLY A 50 4.53 20.63 -13.22
C GLY A 50 3.26 19.78 -13.01
N SER A 51 3.36 18.56 -12.47
CA SER A 51 2.16 17.77 -12.16
C SER A 51 1.45 18.28 -10.90
N ALA A 52 0.13 18.05 -10.84
CA ALA A 52 -0.69 18.34 -9.67
C ALA A 52 -0.18 17.61 -8.41
N PRO A 53 -0.45 18.13 -7.19
CA PRO A 53 -0.22 17.38 -5.95
C PRO A 53 -0.83 15.98 -6.01
N GLY A 54 -0.08 14.96 -5.57
CA GLY A 54 -0.51 13.55 -5.62
C GLY A 54 -0.21 12.82 -6.94
N ALA A 55 0.00 13.53 -8.05
CA ALA A 55 0.32 12.90 -9.34
C ALA A 55 1.78 12.43 -9.41
N VAL A 56 1.97 11.12 -9.57
CA VAL A 56 3.27 10.44 -9.62
C VAL A 56 3.35 9.46 -10.79
N THR A 57 4.56 9.19 -11.24
CA THR A 57 4.89 8.07 -12.12
C THR A 57 5.82 7.10 -11.39
N TYR A 58 5.80 5.83 -11.78
CA TYR A 58 6.65 4.81 -11.18
C TYR A 58 7.18 3.85 -12.24
N SER A 59 8.21 3.09 -11.88
CA SER A 59 8.78 2.02 -12.70
C SER A 59 9.26 0.86 -11.84
N GLN A 60 9.64 -0.25 -12.50
CA GLN A 60 10.07 -1.50 -11.85
C GLN A 60 9.06 -2.01 -10.83
N GLU A 61 7.79 -1.79 -11.14
CA GLU A 61 6.69 -2.31 -10.36
C GLU A 61 6.61 -3.83 -10.48
N LYS A 62 6.10 -4.41 -9.40
CA LYS A 62 5.55 -5.76 -9.41
C LYS A 62 4.07 -5.62 -9.15
N VAL A 63 3.29 -6.48 -9.80
CA VAL A 63 1.83 -6.55 -9.60
C VAL A 63 1.54 -7.77 -8.75
N MET A 64 0.74 -7.56 -7.71
CA MET A 64 0.19 -8.60 -6.86
C MET A 64 -1.31 -8.67 -7.07
N LEU A 65 -1.82 -9.88 -7.31
CA LEU A 65 -3.24 -10.17 -7.29
C LEU A 65 -3.70 -10.30 -5.83
N LEU A 66 -4.48 -9.35 -5.34
CA LEU A 66 -5.00 -9.36 -3.98
C LEU A 66 -6.45 -9.82 -3.95
N ARG A 67 -6.78 -10.83 -3.15
CA ARG A 67 -8.16 -11.21 -2.83
C ARG A 67 -8.59 -10.50 -1.56
N SER A 68 -9.83 -10.03 -1.54
CA SER A 68 -10.34 -9.23 -0.43
C SER A 68 -10.59 -10.07 0.82
N GLU A 69 -10.00 -9.64 1.93
CA GLU A 69 -10.25 -10.18 3.27
C GLU A 69 -10.74 -9.06 4.19
N ALA A 70 -12.06 -8.89 4.29
CA ALA A 70 -12.67 -7.77 5.04
C ALA A 70 -12.17 -7.68 6.49
N GLY A 71 -12.14 -8.81 7.20
CA GLY A 71 -11.69 -8.85 8.61
C GLY A 71 -10.21 -8.50 8.81
N ARG A 72 -9.38 -8.60 7.76
CA ARG A 72 -7.98 -8.18 7.82
C ARG A 72 -7.86 -6.66 7.87
N VAL A 73 -8.63 -5.95 7.03
CA VAL A 73 -8.63 -4.49 7.01
C VAL A 73 -9.17 -3.91 8.31
N GLU A 74 -10.25 -4.48 8.85
CA GLU A 74 -10.83 -4.04 10.12
C GLU A 74 -9.81 -4.12 11.27
N ARG A 75 -9.08 -5.22 11.37
CA ARG A 75 -8.01 -5.39 12.36
C ARG A 75 -6.90 -4.33 12.20
N LEU A 76 -6.42 -4.13 10.98
CA LEU A 76 -5.34 -3.17 10.70
C LEU A 76 -5.74 -1.72 11.03
N LEU A 77 -6.99 -1.34 10.76
CA LEU A 77 -7.49 -0.01 11.11
C LEU A 77 -7.60 0.17 12.64
N ALA A 78 -8.07 -0.86 13.36
CA ALA A 78 -8.17 -0.81 14.82
C ALA A 78 -6.80 -0.71 15.52
N GLU A 79 -5.77 -1.33 14.95
CA GLU A 79 -4.38 -1.28 15.47
C GLU A 79 -3.77 0.13 15.33
N GLU A 80 -4.04 0.84 14.22
CA GLU A 80 -3.56 2.21 14.00
C GLU A 80 -4.24 3.24 14.92
N GLU A 81 -5.51 3.00 15.28
CA GLU A 81 -6.26 3.85 16.22
C GLU A 81 -5.79 3.66 17.68
N GLY A 82 -5.19 2.51 18.02
CA GLY A 82 -4.59 2.25 19.33
C GLY A 82 -3.12 2.71 19.46
N GLY A 83 -2.45 3.06 18.36
CA GLY A 83 -0.99 3.27 18.31
C GLY A 83 -0.50 4.71 18.24
N GLN A 84 -1.39 5.71 18.14
CA GLN A 84 -1.01 7.13 18.10
C GLN A 84 -1.18 7.80 19.47
N GLY A 85 -0.31 7.42 20.41
CA GLY A 85 -0.19 8.04 21.73
C GLY A 85 1.14 7.68 22.36
N GLY A 86 2.21 8.38 21.98
CA GLY A 86 3.56 8.22 22.53
C GLY A 86 4.54 9.19 21.94
#